data_AF-A0A9D4HXP0-F1
#
_entry.id   AF-A0A9D4HXP0-F1
#
_cell.length_a   1.000
_cell.length_b   1.000
_cell.length_c   1.000
_cell.angle_alpha   90.00
_cell.angle_beta   90.00
_cell.angle_gamma   90.00
#
_symmetry.space_group_name_H-M   'P 1'
#
loop_
_entity.id
_entity.type
_entity.pdbx_description
1 polymer ?
#
loop_
_entity_poly.entity_id
_entity_poly.type
_entity_poly.pdbx_seq_one_letter_code
_entity_poly.pdbx_strand_id
1 'polypeptide(L)' 'MQSREKTQLQRAVSAARQHKMKIRVAAREFNVPRSTLSDHVHGRVGETRTGLVSLLNKEEEGALVSYRLFMADRGFRMT' A
#
# COMPACT_ATOMS: atom_id res chain seq x y z
N MET A 1 5.27 16.14 -7.94
CA MET A 1 4.34 15.01 -7.80
C MET A 1 4.97 13.80 -8.48
N GLN A 2 5.70 12.95 -7.75
CA GLN A 2 6.31 11.76 -8.35
C GLN A 2 5.20 10.78 -8.74
N SER A 3 5.06 10.51 -10.03
CA SER A 3 4.28 9.39 -10.54
C SER A 3 4.80 8.12 -9.87
N ARG A 4 4.00 7.52 -8.97
CA ARG A 4 4.33 6.21 -8.38
C ARG A 4 4.49 5.20 -9.51
N GLU A 5 5.73 4.84 -9.83
CA GLU A 5 5.99 3.74 -10.73
C GLU A 5 5.32 2.48 -10.17
N LYS A 6 4.35 1.95 -10.91
CA LYS A 6 3.66 0.72 -10.49
C LYS A 6 4.65 -0.44 -10.53
N THR A 7 4.82 -1.10 -9.39
CA THR A 7 5.72 -2.26 -9.25
C THR A 7 5.30 -3.39 -10.20
N GLN A 8 6.24 -4.25 -10.61
CA GLN A 8 5.95 -5.39 -11.49
C GLN A 8 4.82 -6.28 -10.93
N LEU A 9 4.78 -6.45 -9.61
CA LEU A 9 3.69 -7.12 -8.89
C LEU A 9 2.33 -6.45 -9.10
N GLN A 10 2.24 -5.12 -8.98
CA GLN A 10 0.98 -4.40 -9.21
C GLN A 10 0.50 -4.54 -10.66
N ARG A 11 1.43 -4.51 -11.62
CA ARG A 11 1.12 -4.73 -13.04
C ARG A 11 0.60 -6.15 -13.28
N ALA A 12 1.26 -7.16 -12.70
CA ALA A 12 0.82 -8.56 -12.77
C ALA A 12 -0.58 -8.78 -12.16
N VAL A 13 -0.87 -8.15 -11.02
CA VAL A 13 -2.19 -8.21 -10.36
C VAL A 13 -3.26 -7.57 -11.25
N SER A 14 -2.96 -6.40 -11.84
CA SER A 14 -3.89 -5.75 -12.77
C SER A 14 -4.16 -6.61 -14.01
N ALA A 15 -3.15 -7.27 -14.58
CA ALA A 15 -3.31 -8.14 -15.73
C ALA A 15 -4.15 -9.40 -15.42
N ALA A 16 -3.92 -10.01 -14.26
CA ALA A 16 -4.70 -11.18 -13.84
C ALA A 16 -6.17 -10.82 -13.55
N ARG A 17 -6.44 -9.66 -12.94
CA ARG A 17 -7.80 -9.22 -12.57
C ARG A 17 -8.59 -8.59 -13.72
N GLN A 18 -7.97 -7.69 -14.50
CA GLN A 18 -8.64 -6.88 -15.51
C GLN A 18 -8.59 -7.51 -16.90
N HIS A 19 -7.44 -8.07 -17.30
CA HIS A 19 -7.24 -8.63 -18.63
C HIS A 19 -7.60 -10.13 -18.73
N LYS A 20 -8.20 -10.72 -17.69
CA LYS A 20 -8.57 -12.15 -17.59
C LYS A 20 -7.42 -13.11 -17.94
N MET A 21 -6.17 -12.69 -17.72
CA MET A 21 -5.01 -13.53 -17.99
C MET A 21 -4.86 -14.60 -16.90
N LYS A 22 -4.51 -15.84 -17.28
CA LYS A 22 -4.26 -16.91 -16.31
C LYS A 22 -3.07 -16.52 -15.41
N ILE A 23 -3.20 -16.71 -14.10
CA ILE A 23 -2.18 -16.36 -13.08
C ILE A 23 -0.79 -16.90 -13.45
N ARG A 24 -0.71 -18.11 -14.01
CA ARG A 24 0.56 -18.73 -14.45
C ARG A 24 1.26 -17.94 -15.55
N VAL A 25 0.50 -17.38 -16.49
CA VAL A 25 1.03 -16.62 -17.64
C VAL A 25 1.51 -15.26 -17.15
N ALA A 26 0.68 -14.56 -16.37
CA ALA A 26 1.05 -13.27 -15.77
C ALA A 26 2.30 -13.40 -14.86
N ALA A 27 2.39 -14.45 -14.04
CA ALA A 27 3.56 -14.69 -13.21
C ALA A 27 4.86 -14.83 -14.03
N ARG A 28 4.80 -15.52 -15.17
CA ARG A 28 5.95 -15.71 -16.07
C ARG A 28 6.32 -14.43 -16.81
N GLU A 29 5.33 -13.67 -17.25
CA GLU A 29 5.52 -12.45 -18.05
C GLU A 29 6.09 -11.31 -17.22
N PHE A 30 5.61 -11.16 -15.98
CA PHE A 30 6.05 -10.09 -15.07
C PHE A 30 7.16 -10.53 -14.10
N ASN A 31 7.70 -11.75 -14.24
CA ASN A 31 8.74 -12.31 -13.37
C ASN A 31 8.42 -12.24 -11.86
N VAL A 32 7.18 -12.59 -11.49
CA VAL A 32 6.70 -12.58 -10.10
C VAL A 32 6.41 -14.00 -9.63
N PRO A 33 6.74 -14.37 -8.38
CA PRO A 33 6.38 -15.68 -7.84
C PRO A 33 4.87 -15.94 -7.94
N ARG A 34 4.52 -17.13 -8.40
CA ARG A 34 3.11 -17.52 -8.62
C ARG A 34 2.30 -17.49 -7.33
N SER A 35 2.87 -17.94 -6.21
CA SER A 35 2.24 -17.92 -4.89
C SER A 35 1.89 -16.49 -4.49
N THR A 36 2.87 -15.58 -4.54
CA THR A 36 2.69 -14.15 -4.25
C THR A 36 1.62 -13.51 -5.12
N LEU A 37 1.67 -13.73 -6.44
CA LEU A 37 0.64 -13.20 -7.34
C LEU A 37 -0.74 -13.77 -7.00
N SER A 38 -0.84 -15.07 -6.69
CA SER A 38 -2.09 -15.70 -6.28
C SER A 38 -2.64 -15.11 -5.00
N ASP A 39 -1.81 -14.87 -3.98
CA ASP A 39 -2.24 -14.33 -2.70
C ASP A 39 -2.75 -12.89 -2.83
N HIS A 40 -2.12 -12.08 -3.68
CA HIS A 40 -2.63 -10.75 -4.01
C HIS A 40 -3.91 -10.80 -4.85
N VAL A 41 -4.02 -11.69 -5.83
CA VAL A 41 -5.23 -11.81 -6.67
C VAL A 41 -6.44 -12.24 -5.85
N HIS A 42 -6.29 -13.24 -4.97
CA HIS A 42 -7.36 -13.75 -4.10
C HIS A 42 -7.57 -12.91 -2.83
N GLY A 43 -6.82 -11.82 -2.63
CA GLY A 43 -6.98 -10.92 -1.49
C GLY A 43 -6.54 -11.48 -0.15
N ARG A 44 -5.70 -12.53 -0.14
CA ARG A 44 -5.10 -13.08 1.09
C ARG A 44 -4.06 -12.15 1.69
N VAL A 45 -3.43 -11.33 0.86
CA VAL A 45 -2.62 -10.19 1.30
C VAL A 45 -3.52 -8.97 1.38
N GLY A 46 -4.05 -8.69 2.58
CA GLY A 46 -4.67 -7.39 2.87
C GLY A 46 -3.62 -6.30 2.96
N GLU A 47 -4.04 -5.04 3.15
CA GLU A 47 -3.18 -3.99 3.71
C GLU A 47 -2.90 -4.29 5.19
N THR A 48 -2.39 -5.48 5.50
CA THR A 48 -1.90 -5.79 6.83
C THR A 48 -0.62 -4.98 7.03
N ARG A 49 -0.80 -3.78 7.58
CA ARG A 49 0.32 -3.01 8.16
C ARG A 49 0.99 -3.94 9.16
N THR A 50 2.24 -4.29 8.90
CA THR A 50 3.06 -5.04 9.84
C THR A 50 3.30 -4.09 11.02
N GLY A 51 2.66 -4.35 12.17
CA GLY A 51 2.75 -3.47 13.35
C GLY A 51 1.52 -3.52 14.24
N LEU A 52 1.55 -2.70 15.30
CA LEU A 52 0.43 -2.50 16.21
C LEU A 52 -0.78 -1.92 15.45
N VAL A 53 -1.98 -2.31 15.88
CA VAL A 53 -3.23 -1.72 15.39
C VAL A 53 -3.19 -0.22 15.68
N SER A 54 -3.53 0.61 14.68
CA SER A 54 -3.65 2.05 14.95
C SER A 54 -4.81 2.28 15.91
N LEU A 55 -4.55 3.02 16.97
CA LEU A 55 -5.55 3.42 17.95
C LEU A 55 -6.48 4.51 17.39
N LEU A 56 -6.05 5.20 16.33
CA LEU A 56 -6.72 6.37 15.78
C LEU A 56 -7.13 6.13 14.34
N ASN A 57 -8.24 6.75 13.95
CA ASN A 57 -8.66 6.79 12.56
C ASN A 57 -7.75 7.74 11.76
N LYS A 58 -7.70 7.57 10.43
CA LYS A 58 -6.86 8.41 9.54
C LYS A 58 -7.12 9.91 9.69
N GLU A 59 -8.37 10.28 9.96
CA GLU A 59 -8.77 11.67 10.17
C GLU A 59 -8.21 12.23 11.48
N GLU A 60 -8.29 11.45 12.56
CA GLU A 60 -7.75 11.81 13.88
C GLU A 60 -6.23 11.90 13.85
N GLU A 61 -5.56 10.93 13.21
CA GLU A 61 -4.11 10.99 12.96
C GLU A 61 -3.74 12.27 12.21
N GLY A 62 -4.52 12.63 11.17
CA GLY A 62 -4.31 13.86 10.40
C GLY A 62 -4.46 15.13 11.23
N ALA A 63 -5.47 15.19 12.11
CA ALA A 63 -5.70 16.32 13.01
C ALA A 63 -4.57 16.48 14.03
N LEU A 64 -4.05 15.38 14.58
CA LEU A 64 -2.90 15.43 15.48
C LEU A 64 -1.64 15.91 14.77
N VAL A 65 -1.39 15.42 13.55
CA VAL A 65 -0.23 15.85 12.76
C VAL A 65 -0.32 17.35 12.45
N SER A 66 -1.47 17.85 12.01
CA SER A 66 -1.64 19.27 11.69
C SER A 66 -1.43 20.17 12.92
N TYR A 67 -1.99 19.77 14.07
CA TYR A 67 -1.78 20.47 15.33
C TYR A 67 -0.30 20.48 15.76
N ARG A 68 0.36 19.33 15.64
CA ARG A 68 1.78 19.14 15.97
C ARG A 68 2.65 20.05 15.09
N LEU A 69 2.38 20.10 13.78
CA LEU A 69 3.06 21.02 12.85
C LEU A 69 2.81 22.50 13.19
N PHE A 70 1.57 22.86 13.50
CA PHE A 70 1.19 24.22 13.90
C PHE A 70 1.94 24.70 15.15
N MET A 71 2.15 23.80 16.11
CA MET A 71 2.89 24.09 17.34
C MET A 71 4.40 24.23 17.09
N ALA A 72 4.96 23.35 16.26
CA ALA A 72 6.37 23.44 15.85
C ALA A 72 6.70 24.77 15.16
N ASP A 73 5.82 25.22 14.25
CA ASP A 73 5.96 26.48 13.52
C ASP A 73 5.97 27.71 14.46
N ARG A 74 5.27 27.63 15.59
CA ARG A 74 5.21 28.70 16.60
C ARG A 74 6.30 28.59 17.65
N GLY A 75 7.27 27.71 17.47
CA GLY A 75 8.40 27.54 18.39
C GLY A 75 8.03 26.84 19.71
N PHE A 76 6.86 26.20 19.80
CA PHE A 76 6.54 25.38 20.95
C PHE A 76 7.38 24.10 20.92
N ARG A 77 7.98 23.76 22.06
CA ARG A 77 8.77 22.54 22.18
C ARG A 77 7.88 21.32 22.06
N MET A 78 8.26 20.44 21.16
CA MET A 78 7.54 19.22 20.86
C MET A 78 8.19 18.09 21.65
N THR A 79 7.56 17.70 22.77
CA THR A 79 7.96 16.55 23.59
C THR A 79 7.50 15.25 22.97
#